data_AF-A0A7C1IGU0-F1
#
_entry.id   AF-A0A7C1IGU0-F1
#
_cell.length_a   1.000
_cell.length_b   1.000
_cell.length_c   1.000
_cell.angle_alpha   90.00
_cell.angle_beta   90.00
_cell.angle_gamma   90.00
#
_symmetry.space_group_name_H-M   'P 1'
#
loop_
_entity.id
_entity.type
_entity.pdbx_description
1 polymer ?
#
loop_
_entity_poly.entity_id
_entity_poly.type
_entity_poly.pdbx_seq_one_letter_code
_entity_poly.pdbx_strand_id
1 'polypeptide(L)'
;MWTGNGRGDIIIGAPLAAPGGIDHAGSAYVYGSFCPVALKGDMNASGGLSPADVVLMLNCVFLSSGSSGECDFCFADVNCSGGLSPADVVIELNMVFLGAGPGC
;
A
#
# COMPACT_ATOMS: atom_id res chain seq x y z
N MET A 1 -9.42 -2.16 12.00
CA MET A 1 -10.09 -1.10 11.22
C MET A 1 -9.19 -0.83 10.03
N TRP A 2 -9.73 -0.84 8.82
CA TRP A 2 -9.01 -1.09 7.57
C TRP A 2 -8.55 0.24 6.93
N THR A 3 -7.27 0.38 6.59
CA THR A 3 -6.65 1.65 6.15
C THR A 3 -6.18 1.65 4.70
N GLY A 4 -6.74 0.77 3.85
CA GLY A 4 -6.58 0.85 2.39
C GLY A 4 -5.19 0.50 1.85
N ASN A 5 -4.28 0.04 2.70
CA ASN A 5 -2.91 -0.41 2.34
C ASN A 5 -2.71 -1.92 2.61
N GLY A 6 -3.79 -2.68 2.87
CA GLY A 6 -3.75 -4.12 3.16
C GLY A 6 -3.01 -4.52 4.46
N ARG A 7 -2.43 -3.57 5.20
CA ARG A 7 -1.68 -3.79 6.44
C ARG A 7 -2.38 -3.05 7.58
N GLY A 8 -2.94 -3.79 8.53
CA GLY A 8 -3.73 -3.21 9.61
C GLY A 8 -2.95 -2.19 10.43
N ASP A 9 -3.56 -1.03 10.68
CA ASP A 9 -3.03 -0.04 11.61
C ASP A 9 -3.25 -0.49 13.06
N ILE A 10 -2.30 -0.15 13.93
CA ILE A 10 -2.35 -0.39 15.36
C ILE A 10 -2.71 0.92 16.06
N ILE A 11 -3.75 0.89 16.89
CA ILE A 11 -4.13 2.00 17.76
C ILE A 11 -3.87 1.59 19.21
N ILE A 12 -3.02 2.34 19.91
CA ILE A 12 -2.69 2.12 21.32
C ILE A 12 -3.24 3.27 22.15
N GLY A 13 -4.11 2.96 23.11
CA GLY A 13 -4.64 3.93 24.07
C GLY A 13 -3.78 4.03 25.33
N ALA A 14 -3.58 5.26 25.81
CA ALA A 14 -2.93 5.57 27.08
C ALA A 14 -3.86 6.50 27.90
N PRO A 15 -4.91 5.98 28.54
CA PRO A 15 -5.94 6.80 29.21
C PRO A 15 -5.43 7.59 30.41
N LEU A 16 -4.31 7.16 31.02
CA LEU A 16 -3.67 7.85 32.15
C LEU A 16 -2.57 8.83 31.70
N ALA A 17 -2.34 8.99 30.39
CA ALA A 17 -1.34 9.92 29.90
C ALA A 17 -1.74 11.36 30.28
N ALA A 18 -0.73 12.18 30.58
CA ALA A 18 -0.89 13.59 30.92
C ALA A 18 -0.24 14.51 29.86
N PRO A 19 -0.67 14.44 28.58
CA PRO A 19 -0.15 15.34 27.56
C PRO A 19 -0.44 16.80 27.93
N GLY A 20 0.53 17.68 27.68
CA GLY A 20 0.40 19.10 28.03
C GLY A 20 0.32 19.40 29.53
N GLY A 21 0.59 18.41 30.40
CA GLY A 21 0.56 18.57 31.86
C GLY A 21 -0.84 18.46 32.49
N ILE A 22 -1.85 18.03 31.73
CA ILE A 22 -3.21 17.82 32.25
C ILE A 22 -3.34 16.36 32.67
N ASP A 23 -3.46 16.12 33.98
CA ASP A 23 -3.63 14.77 34.53
C ASP A 23 -4.84 14.06 33.92
N HIS A 24 -4.64 12.80 33.52
CA HIS A 24 -5.67 11.93 32.92
C HIS A 24 -6.33 12.47 31.64
N ALA A 25 -5.69 13.40 30.93
CA ALA A 25 -6.21 13.87 29.64
C ALA A 25 -6.25 12.77 28.57
N GLY A 26 -5.43 11.72 28.73
CA GLY A 26 -5.39 10.57 27.85
C GLY A 26 -4.60 10.84 26.57
N SER A 27 -4.13 9.79 25.92
CA SER A 27 -3.47 9.87 24.62
C SER A 27 -3.79 8.63 23.79
N ALA A 28 -3.75 8.78 22.47
CA ALA A 28 -3.84 7.68 21.52
C ALA A 28 -2.69 7.78 20.53
N TYR A 29 -2.02 6.66 20.30
CA TYR A 29 -0.94 6.53 19.31
C TYR A 29 -1.44 5.68 18.16
N VAL A 30 -1.24 6.16 16.94
CA VAL A 30 -1.55 5.42 15.72
C VAL A 30 -0.23 5.01 15.09
N TYR A 31 -0.05 3.71 14.86
CA TYR A 31 1.09 3.15 14.16
C TYR A 31 0.58 2.41 12.93
N GLY A 32 0.85 2.97 11.75
CA GLY A 32 0.43 2.40 10.46
C GLY A 32 1.63 1.98 9.62
N SER A 33 1.39 1.11 8.64
CA SER A 33 2.38 0.83 7.59
C SER A 33 2.35 1.94 6.54
N PHE A 34 3.49 2.58 6.33
CA PHE A 34 3.67 3.61 5.32
C PHE A 34 4.22 2.97 4.05
N CYS A 35 3.65 3.27 2.87
CA CYS A 35 4.23 2.89 1.58
C CYS A 35 5.49 3.72 1.34
N PRO A 36 6.71 3.15 1.38
CA PRO A 36 7.92 3.96 1.32
C PRO A 36 8.27 4.46 -0.08
N VAL A 37 7.45 4.20 -1.09
CA VAL A 37 7.77 4.49 -2.49
C VAL A 37 6.89 5.55 -3.11
N ALA A 38 7.51 6.36 -3.95
CA ALA A 38 6.85 7.46 -4.66
C ALA A 38 6.03 7.00 -5.88
N LEU A 39 6.16 5.73 -6.30
CA LEU A 39 5.55 5.21 -7.53
C LEU A 39 4.67 4.00 -7.24
N LYS A 40 3.36 4.26 -7.26
CA LYS A 40 2.33 3.24 -7.34
C LYS A 40 2.58 2.36 -8.59
N GLY A 41 2.61 1.04 -8.44
CA GLY A 41 2.92 0.10 -9.52
C GLY A 41 4.40 -0.24 -9.70
N ASP A 42 5.35 0.34 -8.95
CA ASP A 42 6.77 -0.06 -9.00
C ASP A 42 7.03 -1.32 -8.16
N MET A 43 6.62 -2.47 -8.68
CA MET A 43 6.57 -3.75 -7.95
C MET A 43 7.95 -4.31 -7.55
N ASN A 44 9.05 -3.80 -8.10
CA ASN A 44 10.42 -4.15 -7.70
C ASN A 44 11.18 -3.00 -7.01
N ALA A 45 10.53 -1.86 -6.76
CA ALA A 45 11.13 -0.67 -6.16
C ALA A 45 12.37 -0.15 -6.91
N SER A 46 12.37 -0.25 -8.24
CA SER A 46 13.46 0.24 -9.09
C SER A 46 13.46 1.76 -9.27
N GLY A 47 12.40 2.44 -8.85
CA GLY A 47 12.18 3.88 -9.00
C GLY A 47 11.53 4.26 -10.33
N GLY A 48 10.95 3.31 -11.07
CA GLY A 48 10.31 3.56 -12.36
C GLY A 48 9.22 2.54 -12.69
N LEU A 49 8.34 2.90 -13.62
CA LEU A 49 7.33 1.99 -14.16
C LEU A 49 7.85 1.33 -15.44
N SER A 50 7.94 0.01 -15.42
CA SER A 50 8.46 -0.79 -16.52
C SER A 50 7.61 -2.05 -16.76
N PRO A 51 7.77 -2.72 -17.91
CA PRO A 51 7.11 -4.01 -18.13
C PRO A 51 7.51 -5.10 -17.11
N ALA A 52 8.64 -4.94 -16.42
CA ALA A 52 9.03 -5.88 -15.36
C ALA A 52 8.08 -5.81 -14.16
N ASP A 53 7.54 -4.63 -13.88
CA ASP A 53 6.61 -4.42 -12.78
C ASP A 53 5.26 -5.10 -13.06
N VAL A 54 4.80 -5.02 -14.31
CA VAL A 54 3.57 -5.69 -14.77
C VAL A 54 3.66 -7.20 -14.58
N VAL A 55 4.82 -7.80 -14.89
CA VAL A 55 5.06 -9.24 -14.69
C VAL A 55 5.01 -9.59 -13.20
N LEU A 56 5.56 -8.74 -12.34
CA LEU A 56 5.47 -8.93 -10.89
C LEU A 56 4.04 -8.78 -10.39
N MET A 57 3.27 -7.83 -10.94
CA MET A 57 1.84 -7.70 -10.63
C MET A 57 1.02 -8.92 -11.08
N LEU A 58 1.29 -9.45 -12.26
CA LEU A 58 0.69 -10.71 -12.75
C LEU A 58 0.97 -11.86 -11.77
N ASN A 59 2.22 -12.05 -11.40
CA ASN A 59 2.61 -13.07 -10.43
C ASN A 59 1.94 -12.83 -9.06
N CYS A 60 1.75 -11.58 -8.68
CA CYS A 60 1.06 -11.23 -7.44
C CYS A 60 -0.42 -11.60 -7.46
N VAL A 61 -1.15 -11.15 -8.47
CA VAL A 61 -2.60 -11.33 -8.58
C VAL A 61 -2.97 -12.79 -8.82
N PHE A 62 -2.19 -13.52 -9.63
CA PHE A 62 -2.57 -14.86 -10.09
C PHE A 62 -1.84 -16.01 -9.39
N LEU A 63 -0.68 -15.75 -8.78
CA LEU A 63 0.13 -16.79 -8.12
C LEU A 63 0.37 -16.52 -6.64
N SER A 64 -0.05 -15.35 -6.12
CA SER A 64 0.29 -14.85 -4.78
C SER A 64 1.80 -14.89 -4.47
N SER A 65 2.64 -14.79 -5.50
CA SER A 65 4.09 -14.87 -5.37
C SER A 65 4.71 -13.47 -5.41
N GLY A 66 4.58 -12.73 -4.31
CA GLY A 66 5.33 -11.48 -4.12
C GLY A 66 6.80 -11.76 -3.79
N SER A 67 7.68 -10.80 -4.08
CA SER A 67 9.12 -10.85 -3.75
C SER A 67 9.44 -10.97 -2.25
N SER A 68 8.43 -10.83 -1.38
CA SER A 68 8.49 -11.00 0.08
C SER A 68 7.55 -12.10 0.63
N GLY A 69 6.89 -12.89 -0.23
CA GLY A 69 5.91 -13.91 0.17
C GLY A 69 4.48 -13.40 0.34
N GLU A 70 4.27 -12.08 0.29
CA GLU A 70 2.96 -11.45 0.17
C GLU A 70 3.07 -10.30 -0.86
N CYS A 71 1.98 -10.04 -1.57
CA CYS A 71 1.88 -8.87 -2.43
C CYS A 71 1.81 -7.63 -1.57
N ASP A 72 2.75 -6.70 -1.74
CA ASP A 72 2.68 -5.44 -1.04
C ASP A 72 1.61 -4.55 -1.71
N PHE A 73 0.42 -4.54 -1.10
CA PHE A 73 -0.75 -3.75 -1.52
C PHE A 73 -0.42 -2.28 -1.75
N CYS A 74 0.62 -1.78 -1.09
CA CYS A 74 1.01 -0.39 -1.18
C CYS A 74 1.51 0.00 -2.59
N PHE A 75 2.04 -0.97 -3.34
CA PHE A 75 2.44 -0.84 -4.74
C PHE A 75 1.36 -1.39 -5.67
N ALA A 76 0.79 -2.55 -5.28
CA ALA A 76 0.06 -3.41 -6.18
C ALA A 76 -1.42 -3.01 -6.38
N ASP A 77 -2.05 -2.32 -5.43
CA ASP A 77 -3.44 -1.89 -5.56
C ASP A 77 -3.53 -0.54 -6.29
N VAL A 78 -3.17 -0.49 -7.57
CA VAL A 78 -2.97 0.75 -8.35
C VAL A 78 -4.24 1.61 -8.53
N ASN A 79 -5.41 1.08 -8.18
CA ASN A 79 -6.67 1.81 -8.15
C ASN A 79 -7.20 2.11 -6.74
N CYS A 80 -6.45 1.77 -5.69
CA CYS A 80 -6.82 2.00 -4.30
C CYS A 80 -8.19 1.41 -3.92
N SER A 81 -8.59 0.28 -4.52
CA SER A 81 -9.83 -0.42 -4.18
C SER A 81 -9.72 -1.19 -2.86
N GLY A 82 -8.51 -1.34 -2.34
CA GLY A 82 -8.12 -2.14 -1.18
C GLY A 82 -8.11 -3.65 -1.44
N GLY A 83 -8.27 -4.08 -2.69
CA GLY A 83 -8.12 -5.46 -3.12
C GLY A 83 -7.11 -5.59 -4.25
N LEU A 84 -6.52 -6.78 -4.41
CA LEU A 84 -5.72 -7.10 -5.59
C LEU A 84 -6.56 -7.92 -6.56
N SER A 85 -6.69 -7.40 -7.78
CA SER A 85 -7.53 -7.97 -8.81
C SER A 85 -6.90 -7.79 -10.20
N PRO A 86 -7.43 -8.45 -11.23
CA PRO A 86 -7.00 -8.20 -12.61
C PRO A 86 -7.21 -6.73 -13.05
N ALA A 87 -8.05 -5.95 -12.37
CA ALA A 87 -8.22 -4.53 -12.68
C ALA A 87 -6.92 -3.73 -12.42
N ASP A 88 -6.15 -4.13 -11.41
CA ASP A 88 -4.88 -3.51 -11.07
C ASP A 88 -3.85 -3.72 -12.19
N VAL A 89 -3.79 -4.95 -12.72
CA VAL A 89 -2.92 -5.31 -13.86
C VAL A 89 -3.22 -4.44 -15.08
N VAL A 90 -4.50 -4.24 -15.40
CA VAL A 90 -4.91 -3.46 -16.58
C VAL A 90 -4.53 -1.99 -16.41
N ILE A 91 -4.65 -1.46 -15.20
CA ILE A 91 -4.26 -0.07 -14.92
C ILE A 91 -2.75 0.07 -15.02
N GLU A 92 -1.97 -0.85 -14.45
CA GLU A 92 -0.51 -0.81 -14.57
C GLU A 92 -0.03 -0.92 -16.02
N LEU A 93 -0.67 -1.75 -16.84
CA LEU A 93 -0.43 -1.79 -18.29
C LEU A 93 -0.64 -0.41 -18.93
N ASN A 94 -1.71 0.30 -18.58
CA ASN A 94 -1.95 1.64 -19.10
C ASN A 94 -0.95 2.66 -18.56
N MET A 95 -0.49 2.52 -17.31
CA MET A 95 0.54 3.41 -16.76
C MET A 95 1.88 3.22 -17.48
N VAL A 96 2.31 1.97 -17.70
CA VAL A 96 3.59 1.64 -18.35
C VAL A 96 3.58 2.00 -19.84
N PHE A 97 2.50 1.70 -20.56
CA PHE A 97 2.49 1.80 -22.02
C PHE A 97 1.78 3.04 -22.58
N LEU A 98 0.89 3.66 -21.80
CA LEU A 98 0.10 4.82 -22.24
C LEU A 98 0.39 6.08 -21.41
N GLY A 99 1.23 5.99 -20.38
CA GLY A 99 1.52 7.12 -19.48
C GLY A 99 0.30 7.58 -18.70
N ALA A 100 -0.68 6.70 -18.48
CA ALA A 100 -1.83 7.00 -17.63
C ALA A 100 -1.36 7.18 -16.18
N GLY A 101 -2.01 8.07 -15.43
CA GLY A 101 -1.79 8.18 -13.99
C GLY A 101 -2.45 7.01 -13.24
N PRO A 102 -1.99 6.71 -12.00
CA PRO A 102 -2.65 5.75 -11.14
C PRO A 102 -4.11 6.15 -10.85
N GLY A 103 -4.94 5.14 -10.51
CA GLY A 103 -6.37 5.32 -10.21
C GLY A 103 -6.64 5.97 -8.85
N CYS A 104 -5.58 6.28 -8.13
CA CYS A 104 -5.46 7.18 -6.99
C CYS A 104 -4.21 8.04 -7.17
#